data_AF-A0A534U555-F1
#
_entry.id   AF-A0A534U555-F1
#
_cell.length_a   1.000
_cell.length_b   1.000
_cell.length_c   1.000
_cell.angle_alpha   90.00
_cell.angle_beta   90.00
_cell.angle_gamma   90.00
#
_symmetry.space_group_name_H-M   'P 1'
#
loop_
_entity.id
_entity.type
_entity.pdbx_description
1 polymer ?
#
loop_
_entity_poly.entity_id
_entity_poly.type
_entity_poly.pdbx_seq_one_letter_code
_entity_poly.pdbx_strand_id
1 'polypeptide(L)'
;KDVLSAAVPVALTVATFGATWWYVLIYNAPVVTTAAAPAAVVAPVQNPAPQAAAAAPAEEKPQELGESETELKSSEPQRSADGPPEEMSSVTEPGVAGAGKVPAHFFEWFWGLAAFSVLVLAYYFWRMDGEGLEILKELVVSVVPLGVLTVVVLAVILFGICTATESAAIGALGALYLAVMAKYQRQVWWWSLVGAIVGVALGWWEGEDFASLLVAGSIGGTLLGTVIPVLMNLRASAELRLNIKQATFLTAKTTAMVCWLFVGSALFSAVFALHGGQGLIERWVLSMNLSPMGFQFMAQLIIFLLGWPLEWTEIIIIFCPIFIPLLSHFQIDPILFGTMVAVNLQAAFLSPPVAMSAFYLKAVAPKHVTLNQIFAGMMPYMIIVCLCLVCMYIWPGMTLWLPEFLYGQ
;
A
#
# COMPACT_ATOMS: atom_id res chain seq x y z
N LYS A 1 15.87 -31.33 18.41
CA LYS A 1 14.64 -32.04 17.96
C LYS A 1 14.25 -31.41 16.63
N ASP A 2 14.52 -32.14 15.56
CA ASP A 2 14.21 -31.93 14.14
C ASP A 2 14.07 -30.49 13.66
N VAL A 3 15.21 -29.91 13.22
CA VAL A 3 15.25 -28.74 12.33
C VAL A 3 14.37 -28.95 11.09
N LEU A 4 14.30 -30.18 10.57
CA LEU A 4 13.35 -30.56 9.51
C LEU A 4 11.90 -30.21 9.88
N SER A 5 11.47 -30.52 11.10
CA SER A 5 10.08 -30.30 11.53
C SER A 5 9.71 -28.82 11.68
N ALA A 6 10.70 -27.95 11.92
CA ALA A 6 10.55 -26.49 11.92
C ALA A 6 10.70 -25.86 10.53
N ALA A 7 11.53 -26.47 9.66
CA ALA A 7 11.74 -26.00 8.29
C ALA A 7 10.53 -26.26 7.39
N VAL A 8 9.79 -27.37 7.57
CA VAL A 8 8.64 -27.65 6.71
C VAL A 8 7.49 -26.64 6.85
N PRO A 9 7.08 -26.13 8.04
CA PRO A 9 6.19 -24.97 8.14
C PRO A 9 6.56 -23.84 7.19
N VAL A 10 7.84 -23.43 7.21
CA VAL A 10 8.38 -22.35 6.40
C VAL A 10 8.40 -22.73 4.92
N ALA A 11 8.80 -23.95 4.58
CA ALA A 11 8.82 -24.43 3.20
C ALA A 11 7.40 -24.56 2.60
N LEU A 12 6.41 -24.99 3.39
CA LEU A 12 5.01 -25.10 2.96
C LEU A 12 4.39 -23.70 2.81
N THR A 13 4.69 -22.76 3.72
CA THR A 13 4.32 -21.35 3.55
C THR A 13 4.99 -20.76 2.30
N VAL A 14 6.30 -20.87 2.12
CA VAL A 14 7.02 -20.36 0.94
C VAL A 14 6.52 -21.03 -0.35
N ALA A 15 6.18 -22.32 -0.34
CA ALA A 15 5.61 -23.01 -1.48
C ALA A 15 4.17 -22.55 -1.78
N THR A 16 3.31 -22.37 -0.78
CA THR A 16 1.96 -21.83 -0.96
C THR A 16 2.02 -20.41 -1.52
N PHE A 17 2.76 -19.52 -0.86
CA PHE A 17 2.92 -18.14 -1.30
C PHE A 17 3.59 -18.07 -2.68
N GLY A 18 4.60 -18.90 -2.96
CA GLY A 18 5.27 -18.97 -4.26
C GLY A 18 4.41 -19.54 -5.39
N ALA A 19 3.54 -20.52 -5.11
CA ALA A 19 2.59 -21.06 -6.09
C ALA A 19 1.49 -20.05 -6.40
N THR A 20 0.91 -19.42 -5.37
CA THR A 20 -0.07 -18.33 -5.53
C THR A 20 0.55 -17.15 -6.28
N TRP A 21 1.77 -16.74 -5.93
CA TRP A 21 2.56 -15.73 -6.64
C TRP A 21 2.72 -16.09 -8.12
N TRP A 22 3.20 -17.30 -8.44
CA TRP A 22 3.42 -17.74 -9.83
C TRP A 22 2.12 -17.76 -10.66
N TYR A 23 1.05 -18.33 -10.10
CA TYR A 23 -0.24 -18.44 -10.79
C TYR A 23 -0.83 -17.07 -11.12
N VAL A 24 -0.87 -16.16 -10.14
CA VAL A 24 -1.49 -14.85 -10.33
C VAL A 24 -0.59 -13.94 -11.20
N LEU A 25 0.74 -14.00 -11.08
CA LEU A 25 1.67 -13.11 -11.81
C LEU A 25 2.14 -13.59 -13.18
N ILE A 26 2.28 -14.90 -13.40
CA ILE A 26 2.97 -15.46 -14.57
C ILE A 26 2.01 -16.32 -15.41
N TYR A 27 1.13 -17.08 -14.77
CA TYR A 27 0.11 -17.84 -15.50
C TYR A 27 -1.05 -16.95 -15.96
N ASN A 28 -1.59 -16.12 -15.06
CA ASN A 28 -2.65 -15.14 -15.38
C ASN A 28 -2.11 -13.80 -15.92
N ALA A 29 -0.83 -13.73 -16.29
CA ALA A 29 -0.28 -12.55 -16.96
C ALA A 29 -1.03 -12.29 -18.28
N PRO A 30 -1.54 -11.08 -18.54
CA PRO A 30 -2.15 -10.77 -19.83
C PRO A 30 -1.12 -10.98 -20.93
N VAL A 31 -1.45 -11.83 -21.91
CA VAL A 31 -0.63 -12.00 -23.11
C VAL A 31 -0.52 -10.64 -23.77
N VAL A 32 0.68 -10.06 -23.76
CA VAL A 32 0.97 -8.78 -24.43
C VAL A 32 0.90 -9.02 -25.94
N THR A 33 -0.32 -8.96 -26.48
CA THR A 33 -0.55 -8.78 -27.90
C THR A 33 -0.01 -7.40 -28.26
N THR A 34 1.17 -7.38 -28.85
CA THR A 34 1.77 -6.16 -29.42
C THR A 34 0.82 -5.65 -30.51
N ALA A 35 -0.06 -4.72 -30.15
CA ALA A 35 -1.01 -4.13 -31.07
C ALA A 35 -0.22 -3.48 -32.21
N ALA A 36 -0.53 -3.89 -33.45
CA ALA A 36 0.06 -3.27 -34.62
C ALA A 36 -0.27 -1.77 -34.63
N ALA A 37 0.71 -0.93 -34.98
CA ALA A 37 0.55 0.51 -34.96
C ALA A 37 -0.69 0.95 -35.76
N PRO A 38 -1.50 1.91 -35.24
CA PRO A 38 -2.72 2.33 -35.91
C PRO A 38 -2.40 2.94 -37.27
N ALA A 39 -3.03 2.40 -38.32
CA ALA A 39 -2.90 2.91 -39.67
C ALA A 39 -3.41 4.36 -39.76
N ALA A 40 -2.70 5.21 -40.51
CA ALA A 40 -3.03 6.62 -40.62
C ALA A 40 -4.44 6.85 -41.18
N VAL A 41 -5.25 7.63 -40.45
CA VAL A 41 -6.62 7.96 -40.84
C VAL A 41 -6.60 8.94 -42.02
N VAL A 42 -6.92 8.43 -43.21
CA VAL A 42 -7.23 9.27 -44.38
C VAL A 42 -8.70 9.69 -44.28
N ALA A 43 -8.95 11.01 -44.30
CA ALA A 43 -10.30 11.56 -44.18
C ALA A 43 -11.18 11.21 -45.41
N PRO A 44 -12.46 10.83 -45.22
CA PRO A 44 -13.35 10.48 -46.31
C PRO A 44 -13.98 11.70 -46.99
N VAL A 45 -14.10 11.65 -48.32
CA VAL A 45 -14.83 12.62 -49.16
C VAL A 45 -16.31 12.27 -49.22
N GLN A 46 -17.20 13.27 -49.28
CA GLN A 46 -18.65 13.11 -49.16
C GLN A 46 -19.40 12.75 -50.46
N ASN A 47 -20.61 12.20 -50.25
CA ASN A 47 -21.81 12.12 -51.12
C ASN A 47 -21.92 10.99 -52.18
N PRO A 48 -23.15 10.55 -52.53
CA PRO A 48 -24.42 10.52 -51.76
C PRO A 48 -25.16 9.14 -51.79
N ALA A 49 -26.25 9.00 -51.02
CA ALA A 49 -27.15 7.83 -50.98
C ALA A 49 -28.05 7.72 -52.24
N PRO A 50 -28.77 6.60 -52.55
CA PRO A 50 -29.81 6.03 -51.67
C PRO A 50 -30.18 4.50 -51.79
N GLN A 51 -31.21 4.09 -51.03
CA GLN A 51 -32.19 2.99 -51.24
C GLN A 51 -31.96 1.53 -50.75
N ALA A 52 -32.54 1.26 -49.55
CA ALA A 52 -33.71 0.39 -49.29
C ALA A 52 -33.67 -1.18 -49.30
N ALA A 53 -34.17 -1.72 -48.16
CA ALA A 53 -34.98 -2.95 -47.95
C ALA A 53 -34.36 -4.37 -47.98
N ALA A 54 -34.33 -5.05 -46.82
CA ALA A 54 -35.27 -6.14 -46.44
C ALA A 54 -34.94 -6.77 -45.06
N ALA A 55 -35.90 -7.46 -44.43
CA ALA A 55 -35.80 -8.17 -43.15
C ALA A 55 -36.61 -9.51 -43.23
N ALA A 56 -36.64 -10.46 -42.30
CA ALA A 56 -36.19 -10.62 -40.90
C ALA A 56 -35.97 -12.16 -40.66
N PRO A 57 -36.01 -12.79 -39.44
CA PRO A 57 -35.99 -12.31 -38.05
C PRO A 57 -35.01 -13.08 -37.11
N ALA A 58 -34.98 -12.72 -35.81
CA ALA A 58 -34.55 -13.59 -34.71
C ALA A 58 -35.69 -13.68 -33.67
N GLU A 59 -35.82 -14.81 -32.95
CA GLU A 59 -36.96 -15.10 -32.08
C GLU A 59 -36.87 -14.40 -30.69
N GLU A 60 -37.98 -13.77 -30.30
CA GLU A 60 -38.35 -13.37 -28.93
C GLU A 60 -38.94 -14.61 -28.16
N LYS A 61 -39.10 -14.72 -26.83
CA LYS A 61 -39.43 -13.81 -25.69
C LYS A 61 -39.33 -14.66 -24.38
N PRO A 62 -39.84 -14.28 -23.17
CA PRO A 62 -40.23 -12.98 -22.57
C PRO A 62 -39.48 -12.66 -21.25
N GLN A 63 -39.31 -11.43 -20.76
CA GLN A 63 -40.25 -10.36 -20.35
C GLN A 63 -41.05 -10.71 -19.07
N GLU A 64 -40.54 -10.35 -17.87
CA GLU A 64 -40.91 -9.21 -16.99
C GLU A 64 -42.19 -9.36 -16.13
N LEU A 65 -42.16 -8.81 -14.90
CA LEU A 65 -43.27 -8.19 -14.17
C LEU A 65 -42.73 -7.57 -12.85
N GLY A 66 -43.06 -6.34 -12.44
CA GLY A 66 -43.80 -5.29 -13.14
C GLY A 66 -43.73 -3.93 -12.43
N GLU A 67 -43.84 -2.86 -13.23
CA GLU A 67 -44.89 -1.81 -13.23
C GLU A 67 -45.51 -1.35 -11.87
N SER A 68 -45.92 -0.08 -11.69
CA SER A 68 -46.45 0.83 -12.72
C SER A 68 -46.19 2.34 -12.53
N GLU A 69 -46.38 3.03 -13.65
CA GLU A 69 -46.18 4.42 -14.03
C GLU A 69 -46.95 5.50 -13.24
N THR A 70 -46.53 6.77 -13.38
CA THR A 70 -47.34 7.82 -14.07
C THR A 70 -46.43 8.99 -14.49
N GLU A 71 -46.50 9.42 -15.75
CA GLU A 71 -45.76 10.60 -16.26
C GLU A 71 -46.29 11.94 -15.71
N LEU A 72 -45.40 12.94 -15.53
CA LEU A 72 -45.71 14.36 -15.79
C LEU A 72 -44.43 15.21 -15.90
N LYS A 73 -44.51 16.32 -16.64
CA LYS A 73 -43.36 17.03 -17.25
C LYS A 73 -42.61 18.02 -16.34
N SER A 74 -41.29 18.10 -16.59
CA SER A 74 -40.41 19.28 -16.53
C SER A 74 -40.29 20.12 -15.24
N SER A 75 -39.17 19.95 -14.51
CA SER A 75 -38.16 21.00 -14.25
C SER A 75 -37.05 20.50 -13.29
N GLU A 76 -35.81 20.90 -13.54
CA GLU A 76 -34.60 20.67 -12.70
C GLU A 76 -34.70 21.27 -11.28
N PRO A 77 -33.84 20.90 -10.30
CA PRO A 77 -32.53 20.23 -10.45
C PRO A 77 -32.35 18.88 -9.72
N GLN A 78 -31.45 18.05 -10.26
CA GLN A 78 -31.10 16.75 -9.68
C GLN A 78 -30.26 16.90 -8.40
N ARG A 79 -30.76 16.26 -7.35
CA ARG A 79 -30.08 16.05 -6.07
C ARG A 79 -29.02 14.97 -6.25
N SER A 80 -27.78 15.24 -5.83
CA SER A 80 -26.70 14.25 -5.83
C SER A 80 -27.09 13.02 -5.00
N ALA A 81 -26.86 11.84 -5.55
CA ALA A 81 -26.92 10.56 -4.83
C ALA A 81 -25.49 10.04 -4.69
N ASP A 82 -25.07 9.76 -3.45
CA ASP A 82 -23.70 9.44 -3.10
C ASP A 82 -23.20 8.15 -3.75
N GLY A 83 -21.99 8.21 -4.33
CA GLY A 83 -21.17 7.03 -4.58
C GLY A 83 -20.43 6.56 -3.32
N PRO A 84 -19.70 5.43 -3.39
CA PRO A 84 -18.77 5.04 -2.33
C PRO A 84 -17.72 6.13 -2.09
N PRO A 85 -17.13 6.24 -0.88
CA PRO A 85 -16.22 7.34 -0.54
C PRO A 85 -15.04 7.39 -1.50
N GLU A 86 -14.80 8.57 -2.08
CA GLU A 86 -13.72 8.80 -3.04
C GLU A 86 -12.35 8.53 -2.41
N GLU A 87 -11.67 7.47 -2.87
CA GLU A 87 -10.22 7.38 -2.74
C GLU A 87 -9.59 8.54 -3.52
N MET A 88 -8.56 9.18 -2.96
CA MET A 88 -7.92 10.38 -3.51
C MET A 88 -7.37 10.15 -4.94
N SER A 89 -8.22 10.41 -5.92
CA SER A 89 -7.98 10.20 -7.36
C SER A 89 -8.43 11.39 -8.22
N SER A 90 -8.81 12.50 -7.57
CA SER A 90 -9.42 13.69 -8.17
C SER A 90 -8.52 14.94 -8.13
N VAL A 91 -7.30 14.83 -8.69
CA VAL A 91 -6.55 16.00 -9.21
C VAL A 91 -5.99 15.67 -10.59
N THR A 92 -6.89 15.46 -11.55
CA THR A 92 -6.55 15.21 -12.96
C THR A 92 -6.81 16.48 -13.78
N GLU A 93 -5.95 17.48 -13.64
CA GLU A 93 -5.90 18.61 -14.57
C GLU A 93 -4.80 18.39 -15.62
N PRO A 94 -5.12 18.30 -16.93
CA PRO A 94 -4.12 18.23 -17.99
C PRO A 94 -3.51 19.63 -18.22
N GLY A 95 -2.58 20.04 -17.35
CA GLY A 95 -2.23 21.46 -17.20
C GLY A 95 -0.79 21.83 -16.80
N VAL A 96 0.18 20.90 -16.73
CA VAL A 96 1.60 21.26 -16.46
C VAL A 96 2.54 20.68 -17.51
N ALA A 97 2.81 21.45 -18.56
CA ALA A 97 3.86 21.13 -19.52
C ALA A 97 5.25 21.34 -18.89
N GLY A 98 5.99 20.25 -18.61
CA GLY A 98 7.44 20.31 -18.36
C GLY A 98 8.00 19.47 -17.21
N ALA A 99 7.16 18.93 -16.33
CA ALA A 99 7.57 18.02 -15.26
C ALA A 99 7.44 16.55 -15.74
N GLY A 100 8.51 16.02 -16.35
CA GLY A 100 8.52 14.67 -16.91
C GLY A 100 9.81 14.32 -17.67
N LYS A 101 10.91 15.04 -17.36
CA LYS A 101 12.22 14.78 -17.96
C LYS A 101 13.24 14.63 -16.85
N VAL A 102 13.60 13.37 -16.60
CA VAL A 102 14.79 12.97 -15.85
C VAL A 102 15.95 13.89 -16.25
N PRO A 103 16.55 14.67 -15.31
CA PRO A 103 17.58 15.65 -15.64
C PRO A 103 18.74 15.02 -16.42
N ALA A 104 19.35 15.76 -17.35
CA ALA A 104 20.38 15.21 -18.26
C ALA A 104 21.56 14.53 -17.54
N HIS A 105 21.91 15.01 -16.34
CA HIS A 105 22.96 14.45 -15.49
C HIS A 105 22.44 13.56 -14.34
N PHE A 106 21.14 13.27 -14.29
CA PHE A 106 20.52 12.47 -13.22
C PHE A 106 21.18 11.11 -13.07
N PHE A 107 21.34 10.37 -14.17
CA PHE A 107 21.94 9.04 -14.11
C PHE A 107 23.43 9.11 -13.73
N GLU A 108 24.15 10.14 -14.15
CA GLU A 108 25.55 10.37 -13.76
C GLU A 108 25.67 10.63 -12.24
N TRP A 109 24.82 11.52 -11.70
CA TRP A 109 24.75 11.79 -10.26
C TRP A 109 24.24 10.59 -9.46
N PHE A 110 23.23 9.87 -9.95
CA PHE A 110 22.69 8.67 -9.32
C PHE A 110 23.76 7.58 -9.23
N TRP A 111 24.42 7.23 -10.33
CA TRP A 111 25.48 6.23 -10.31
C TRP A 111 26.72 6.70 -9.52
N GLY A 112 27.05 7.99 -9.56
CA GLY A 112 28.12 8.56 -8.74
C GLY A 112 27.83 8.50 -7.24
N LEU A 113 26.61 8.84 -6.82
CA LEU A 113 26.18 8.84 -5.41
C LEU A 113 25.92 7.41 -4.90
N ALA A 114 25.44 6.50 -5.77
CA ALA A 114 25.37 5.07 -5.49
C ALA A 114 26.78 4.46 -5.33
N ALA A 115 27.72 4.76 -6.24
CA ALA A 115 29.10 4.31 -6.13
C ALA A 115 29.78 4.86 -4.86
N PHE A 116 29.57 6.14 -4.53
CA PHE A 116 30.03 6.73 -3.28
C PHE A 116 29.42 6.02 -2.05
N SER A 117 28.12 5.74 -2.06
CA SER A 117 27.45 5.00 -0.99
C SER A 117 27.99 3.58 -0.83
N VAL A 118 28.25 2.88 -1.94
CA VAL A 118 28.90 1.56 -1.96
C VAL A 118 30.33 1.64 -1.43
N LEU A 119 31.10 2.68 -1.75
CA LEU A 119 32.44 2.89 -1.19
C LEU A 119 32.42 3.19 0.32
N VAL A 120 31.45 3.97 0.80
CA VAL A 120 31.23 4.22 2.23
C VAL A 120 30.84 2.93 2.96
N LEU A 121 29.93 2.14 2.38
CA LEU A 121 29.55 0.81 2.90
C LEU A 121 30.73 -0.16 2.91
N ALA A 122 31.52 -0.22 1.83
CA ALA A 122 32.71 -1.07 1.74
C ALA A 122 33.78 -0.66 2.77
N TYR A 123 34.01 0.64 2.95
CA TYR A 123 34.88 1.17 4.00
C TYR A 123 34.38 0.83 5.40
N TYR A 124 33.08 0.98 5.65
CA TYR A 124 32.44 0.63 6.91
C TYR A 124 32.59 -0.86 7.23
N PHE A 125 32.24 -1.75 6.29
CA PHE A 125 32.39 -3.20 6.45
C PHE A 125 33.85 -3.64 6.57
N TRP A 126 34.78 -3.00 5.86
CA TRP A 126 36.22 -3.31 5.98
C TRP A 126 36.78 -2.93 7.36
N ARG A 127 36.17 -1.95 8.03
CA ARG A 127 36.55 -1.50 9.38
C ARG A 127 35.73 -2.14 10.50
N MET A 128 34.91 -3.15 10.19
CA MET A 128 33.97 -3.74 11.13
C MET A 128 34.56 -4.97 11.85
N ASP A 129 34.58 -4.92 13.17
CA ASP A 129 35.06 -6.01 14.01
C ASP A 129 34.11 -7.22 14.02
N GLY A 130 34.58 -8.36 14.54
CA GLY A 130 33.86 -9.64 14.52
C GLY A 130 32.46 -9.59 15.16
N GLU A 131 32.30 -8.84 16.25
CA GLU A 131 30.99 -8.63 16.91
C GLU A 131 30.02 -7.86 15.99
N GLY A 132 30.52 -6.89 15.23
CA GLY A 132 29.71 -6.15 14.25
C GLY A 132 29.24 -7.00 13.07
N LEU A 133 30.05 -7.99 12.66
CA LEU A 133 29.66 -8.98 11.64
C LEU A 133 28.56 -9.93 12.15
N GLU A 134 28.58 -10.27 13.45
CA GLU A 134 27.52 -11.08 14.07
C GLU A 134 26.21 -10.31 14.18
N ILE A 135 26.24 -9.05 14.64
CA ILE A 135 25.07 -8.16 14.66
C ILE A 135 24.51 -7.93 13.25
N LEU A 136 25.37 -7.70 12.24
CA LEU A 136 24.95 -7.57 10.85
C LEU A 136 24.26 -8.86 10.37
N LYS A 137 24.79 -10.02 10.71
CA LYS A 137 24.21 -11.32 10.34
C LYS A 137 22.84 -11.52 10.98
N GLU A 138 22.67 -11.21 12.27
CA GLU A 138 21.35 -11.27 12.93
C GLU A 138 20.36 -10.30 12.28
N LEU A 139 20.79 -9.06 12.00
CA LEU A 139 19.98 -8.06 11.32
C LEU A 139 19.57 -8.52 9.92
N VAL A 140 20.50 -9.06 9.13
CA VAL A 140 20.23 -9.60 7.77
C VAL A 140 19.25 -10.76 7.84
N VAL A 141 19.45 -11.72 8.75
CA VAL A 141 18.55 -12.87 8.93
C VAL A 141 17.15 -12.45 9.40
N SER A 142 17.03 -11.37 10.17
CA SER A 142 15.74 -10.87 10.66
C SER A 142 15.01 -9.95 9.67
N VAL A 143 15.74 -9.03 9.02
CA VAL A 143 15.16 -7.94 8.22
C VAL A 143 15.00 -8.30 6.75
N VAL A 144 15.95 -9.04 6.14
CA VAL A 144 15.88 -9.35 4.70
C VAL A 144 14.64 -10.18 4.33
N PRO A 145 14.22 -11.22 5.10
CA PRO A 145 12.99 -11.94 4.78
C PRO A 145 11.74 -11.05 4.79
N LEU A 146 11.67 -10.11 5.73
CA LEU A 146 10.58 -9.13 5.81
C LEU A 146 10.64 -8.15 4.64
N GLY A 147 11.81 -7.58 4.35
CA GLY A 147 12.01 -6.64 3.23
C GLY A 147 11.72 -7.28 1.87
N VAL A 148 12.14 -8.53 1.64
CA VAL A 148 11.80 -9.29 0.43
C VAL A 148 10.30 -9.51 0.33
N LEU A 149 9.62 -9.89 1.43
CA LEU A 149 8.17 -10.03 1.45
C LEU A 149 7.46 -8.71 1.13
N THR A 150 7.91 -7.59 1.70
CA THR A 150 7.38 -6.25 1.41
C THR A 150 7.58 -5.87 -0.06
N VAL A 151 8.77 -6.09 -0.64
CA VAL A 151 9.03 -5.81 -2.06
C VAL A 151 8.15 -6.68 -2.98
N VAL A 152 7.97 -7.97 -2.65
CA VAL A 152 7.08 -8.86 -3.41
C VAL A 152 5.63 -8.37 -3.35
N VAL A 153 5.11 -8.03 -2.17
CA VAL A 153 3.75 -7.49 -1.99
C VAL A 153 3.58 -6.18 -2.74
N LEU A 154 4.52 -5.24 -2.62
CA LEU A 154 4.48 -3.96 -3.32
C LEU A 154 4.53 -4.14 -4.85
N ALA A 155 5.34 -5.05 -5.37
CA ALA A 155 5.39 -5.35 -6.80
C ALA A 155 4.06 -5.90 -7.31
N VAL A 156 3.45 -6.86 -6.59
CA VAL A 156 2.14 -7.44 -6.95
C VAL A 156 1.04 -6.37 -6.99
N ILE A 157 1.04 -5.43 -6.04
CA ILE A 157 0.10 -4.30 -6.00
C ILE A 157 0.39 -3.31 -7.14
N LEU A 158 1.65 -2.94 -7.36
CA LEU A 158 2.08 -1.93 -8.33
C LEU A 158 1.80 -2.35 -9.78
N PHE A 159 1.95 -3.64 -10.09
CA PHE A 159 1.57 -4.19 -11.40
C PHE A 159 0.06 -4.46 -11.54
N GLY A 160 -0.76 -4.15 -10.53
CA GLY A 160 -2.21 -4.33 -10.55
C GLY A 160 -2.68 -5.78 -10.46
N ILE A 161 -1.83 -6.68 -9.93
CA ILE A 161 -2.02 -8.13 -10.01
C ILE A 161 -2.73 -8.71 -8.77
N CYS A 162 -2.60 -8.04 -7.61
CA CYS A 162 -3.55 -8.18 -6.51
C CYS A 162 -3.86 -6.80 -5.94
N THR A 163 -5.07 -6.62 -5.41
CA THR A 163 -5.38 -5.42 -4.62
C THR A 163 -4.59 -5.41 -3.29
N ALA A 164 -4.47 -4.23 -2.68
CA ALA A 164 -3.80 -4.10 -1.38
C ALA A 164 -4.52 -4.90 -0.27
N THR A 165 -5.85 -5.03 -0.37
CA THR A 165 -6.69 -5.80 0.55
C THR A 165 -6.52 -7.32 0.37
N GLU A 166 -6.45 -7.83 -0.87
CA GLU A 166 -6.11 -9.23 -1.16
C GLU A 166 -4.72 -9.59 -0.61
N SER A 167 -3.71 -8.76 -0.91
CA SER A 167 -2.34 -8.98 -0.44
C SER A 167 -2.26 -9.01 1.09
N ALA A 168 -2.96 -8.11 1.78
CA ALA A 168 -3.05 -8.08 3.23
C ALA A 168 -3.76 -9.31 3.80
N ALA A 169 -4.83 -9.80 3.15
CA ALA A 169 -5.58 -10.97 3.58
C ALA A 169 -4.73 -12.25 3.54
N ILE A 170 -3.95 -12.44 2.47
CA ILE A 170 -3.02 -13.58 2.34
C ILE A 170 -1.93 -13.50 3.42
N GLY A 171 -1.38 -12.31 3.67
CA GLY A 171 -0.40 -12.08 4.75
C GLY A 171 -0.94 -12.41 6.14
N ALA A 172 -2.17 -11.98 6.45
CA ALA A 172 -2.84 -12.29 7.71
C ALA A 172 -3.11 -13.80 7.89
N LEU A 173 -3.54 -14.48 6.82
CA LEU A 173 -3.76 -15.93 6.81
C LEU A 173 -2.45 -16.69 7.04
N GLY A 174 -1.35 -16.29 6.39
CA GLY A 174 -0.02 -16.89 6.60
C GLY A 174 0.51 -16.70 8.02
N ALA A 175 0.37 -15.50 8.59
CA ALA A 175 0.75 -15.22 9.98
C ALA A 175 -0.04 -16.08 10.97
N LEU A 176 -1.36 -16.23 10.76
CA LEU A 176 -2.21 -17.10 11.57
C LEU A 176 -1.81 -18.58 11.41
N TYR A 177 -1.49 -19.02 10.20
CA TYR A 177 -1.04 -20.40 9.91
C TYR A 177 0.21 -20.74 10.72
N LEU A 178 1.25 -19.89 10.67
CA LEU A 178 2.49 -20.09 11.42
C LEU A 178 2.24 -20.08 12.94
N ALA A 179 1.43 -19.15 13.45
CA ALA A 179 1.10 -19.07 14.88
C ALA A 179 0.37 -20.33 15.40
N VAL A 180 -0.57 -20.86 14.61
CA VAL A 180 -1.30 -22.09 14.96
C VAL A 180 -0.40 -23.32 14.83
N MET A 181 0.43 -23.38 13.78
CA MET A 181 1.37 -24.49 13.54
C MET A 181 2.42 -24.60 14.65
N ALA A 182 2.90 -23.48 15.19
CA ALA A 182 3.85 -23.44 16.31
C ALA A 182 3.31 -24.13 17.60
N LYS A 183 1.98 -24.18 17.80
CA LYS A 183 1.35 -24.81 18.98
C LYS A 183 0.65 -26.14 18.67
N TYR A 184 0.10 -26.31 17.47
CA TYR A 184 -0.77 -27.42 17.08
C TYR A 184 -0.30 -28.18 15.83
N GLN A 185 1.01 -28.20 15.58
CA GLN A 185 1.68 -28.77 14.41
C GLN A 185 0.99 -30.02 13.80
N ARG A 186 0.73 -31.07 14.58
CA ARG A 186 0.11 -32.32 14.08
C ARG A 186 -1.32 -32.14 13.56
N GLN A 187 -2.11 -31.24 14.15
CA GLN A 187 -3.47 -30.96 13.68
C GLN A 187 -3.43 -30.12 12.40
N VAL A 188 -2.58 -29.08 12.37
CA VAL A 188 -2.38 -28.23 11.18
C VAL A 188 -1.96 -29.06 9.99
N TRP A 189 -0.97 -29.95 10.16
CA TRP A 189 -0.53 -30.88 9.11
C TRP A 189 -1.67 -31.72 8.53
N TRP A 190 -2.50 -32.35 9.37
CA TRP A 190 -3.58 -33.19 8.87
C TRP A 190 -4.64 -32.39 8.12
N TRP A 191 -5.08 -31.27 8.71
CA TRP A 191 -6.11 -30.43 8.08
C TRP A 191 -5.60 -29.68 6.85
N SER A 192 -4.30 -29.43 6.74
CA SER A 192 -3.68 -28.87 5.52
C SER A 192 -3.64 -29.89 4.38
N LEU A 193 -3.34 -31.16 4.67
CA LEU A 193 -3.43 -32.22 3.65
C LEU A 193 -4.87 -32.43 3.18
N VAL A 194 -5.84 -32.45 4.10
CA VAL A 194 -7.27 -32.53 3.75
C VAL A 194 -7.69 -31.31 2.93
N GLY A 195 -7.31 -30.09 3.35
CA GLY A 195 -7.62 -28.86 2.63
C GLY A 195 -7.00 -28.79 1.24
N ALA A 196 -5.78 -29.30 1.06
CA ALA A 196 -5.15 -29.36 -0.25
C ALA A 196 -5.85 -30.34 -1.19
N ILE A 197 -6.25 -31.51 -0.69
CA ILE A 197 -7.03 -32.48 -1.48
C ILE A 197 -8.40 -31.90 -1.86
N VAL A 198 -9.09 -31.23 -0.93
CA VAL A 198 -10.38 -30.58 -1.20
C VAL A 198 -10.23 -29.44 -2.21
N GLY A 199 -9.21 -28.59 -2.07
CA GLY A 199 -8.95 -27.50 -3.00
C GLY A 199 -8.66 -27.98 -4.43
N VAL A 200 -7.79 -28.97 -4.58
CA VAL A 200 -7.52 -29.62 -5.88
C VAL A 200 -8.78 -30.28 -6.45
N ALA A 201 -9.58 -30.96 -5.62
CA ALA A 201 -10.80 -31.63 -6.08
C ALA A 201 -11.89 -30.64 -6.55
N LEU A 202 -11.99 -29.47 -5.91
CA LEU A 202 -12.92 -28.41 -6.33
C LEU A 202 -12.48 -27.78 -7.65
N GLY A 203 -11.22 -27.34 -7.78
CA GLY A 203 -10.71 -26.80 -9.05
C GLY A 203 -10.79 -27.82 -10.20
N TRP A 204 -10.61 -29.11 -9.91
CA TRP A 204 -10.75 -30.17 -10.92
C TRP A 204 -12.20 -30.34 -11.40
N TRP A 205 -13.18 -30.08 -10.53
CA TRP A 205 -14.59 -30.11 -10.88
C TRP A 205 -15.00 -28.89 -11.71
N GLU A 206 -14.41 -27.72 -11.44
CA GLU A 206 -14.61 -26.50 -12.24
C GLU A 206 -13.88 -26.56 -13.60
N GLY A 207 -13.01 -27.55 -13.80
CA GLY A 207 -12.28 -27.75 -15.06
C GLY A 207 -11.04 -26.85 -15.20
N GLU A 208 -10.57 -26.31 -14.07
CA GLU A 208 -9.41 -25.43 -13.99
C GLU A 208 -8.10 -26.16 -14.38
N ASP A 209 -7.09 -25.40 -14.82
CA ASP A 209 -5.82 -25.95 -15.24
C ASP A 209 -4.87 -26.32 -14.09
N PHE A 210 -3.72 -26.89 -14.44
CA PHE A 210 -2.75 -27.38 -13.46
C PHE A 210 -2.17 -26.30 -12.52
N ALA A 211 -2.02 -25.05 -12.98
CA ALA A 211 -1.52 -23.97 -12.14
C ALA A 211 -2.60 -23.51 -11.14
N SER A 212 -3.86 -23.37 -11.60
CA SER A 212 -5.01 -23.15 -10.72
C SER A 212 -5.16 -24.23 -9.66
N LEU A 213 -5.07 -25.50 -10.06
CA LEU A 213 -5.22 -26.65 -9.16
C LEU A 213 -4.20 -26.62 -8.01
N LEU A 214 -2.96 -26.24 -8.31
CA LEU A 214 -1.92 -26.03 -7.28
C LEU A 214 -2.28 -24.90 -6.32
N VAL A 215 -2.87 -23.80 -6.79
CA VAL A 215 -3.29 -22.67 -5.94
C VAL A 215 -4.54 -22.98 -5.14
N ALA A 216 -5.56 -23.58 -5.74
CA ALA A 216 -6.75 -24.02 -5.03
C ALA A 216 -6.38 -25.01 -3.91
N GLY A 217 -5.45 -25.94 -4.20
CA GLY A 217 -4.85 -26.81 -3.19
C GLY A 217 -4.05 -26.06 -2.11
N SER A 218 -3.21 -25.09 -2.49
CA SER A 218 -2.38 -24.37 -1.53
C SER A 218 -3.21 -23.49 -0.58
N ILE A 219 -4.20 -22.76 -1.12
CA ILE A 219 -5.15 -21.94 -0.38
C ILE A 219 -6.02 -22.84 0.51
N GLY A 220 -6.64 -23.88 -0.06
CA GLY A 220 -7.47 -24.83 0.68
C GLY A 220 -6.72 -25.49 1.84
N GLY A 221 -5.46 -25.87 1.61
CA GLY A 221 -4.56 -26.43 2.63
C GLY A 221 -4.26 -25.43 3.74
N THR A 222 -3.86 -24.20 3.42
CA THR A 222 -3.59 -23.19 4.46
C THR A 222 -4.85 -22.73 5.21
N LEU A 223 -6.00 -22.67 4.54
CA LEU A 223 -7.27 -22.25 5.11
C LEU A 223 -7.87 -23.32 6.04
N LEU A 224 -7.95 -24.60 5.63
CA LEU A 224 -8.40 -25.66 6.55
C LEU A 224 -7.36 -25.93 7.66
N GLY A 225 -6.08 -25.85 7.33
CA GLY A 225 -4.96 -25.97 8.27
C GLY A 225 -4.94 -24.90 9.37
N THR A 226 -5.46 -23.69 9.10
CA THR A 226 -5.69 -22.66 10.13
C THR A 226 -7.03 -22.84 10.82
N VAL A 227 -8.12 -22.74 10.06
CA VAL A 227 -9.47 -22.53 10.60
C VAL A 227 -9.93 -23.71 11.44
N ILE A 228 -9.69 -24.95 11.00
CA ILE A 228 -10.20 -26.12 11.72
C ILE A 228 -9.45 -26.31 13.06
N PRO A 229 -8.11 -26.34 13.13
CA PRO A 229 -7.40 -26.36 14.41
C PRO A 229 -7.73 -25.18 15.32
N VAL A 230 -7.88 -23.95 14.79
CA VAL A 230 -8.30 -22.80 15.60
C VAL A 230 -9.67 -23.07 16.22
N LEU A 231 -10.68 -23.42 15.45
CA LEU A 231 -12.05 -23.67 15.95
C LEU A 231 -12.11 -24.84 16.94
N MET A 232 -11.41 -25.94 16.67
CA MET A 232 -11.34 -27.09 17.57
C MET A 232 -10.72 -26.71 18.93
N ASN A 233 -9.59 -26.01 18.92
CA ASN A 233 -8.90 -25.61 20.14
C ASN A 233 -9.57 -24.42 20.86
N LEU A 234 -10.31 -23.56 20.15
CA LEU A 234 -11.17 -22.54 20.77
C LEU A 234 -12.26 -23.18 21.63
N ARG A 235 -12.87 -24.27 21.16
CA ARG A 235 -13.90 -25.01 21.92
C ARG A 235 -13.29 -25.72 23.13
N ALA A 236 -12.10 -26.32 22.98
CA ALA A 236 -11.44 -27.08 24.04
C ALA A 236 -10.77 -26.22 25.12
N SER A 237 -10.14 -25.09 24.76
CA SER A 237 -9.36 -24.27 25.69
C SER A 237 -10.12 -23.04 26.18
N ALA A 238 -10.23 -22.88 27.50
CA ALA A 238 -10.74 -21.65 28.12
C ALA A 238 -9.71 -20.50 28.03
N GLU A 239 -8.42 -20.82 28.22
CA GLU A 239 -7.31 -19.87 28.13
C GLU A 239 -7.23 -19.22 26.73
N LEU A 240 -7.28 -20.03 25.66
CA LEU A 240 -7.22 -19.51 24.29
C LEU A 240 -8.39 -18.57 23.98
N ARG A 241 -9.60 -18.88 24.47
CA ARG A 241 -10.78 -18.01 24.35
C ARG A 241 -10.60 -16.68 25.07
N LEU A 242 -10.01 -16.68 26.27
CA LEU A 242 -9.73 -15.45 27.01
C LEU A 242 -8.67 -14.60 26.30
N ASN A 243 -7.56 -15.21 25.88
CA ASN A 243 -6.47 -14.50 25.20
C ASN A 243 -6.93 -13.91 23.86
N ILE A 244 -7.69 -14.65 23.05
CA ILE A 244 -8.26 -14.13 21.79
C ILE A 244 -9.28 -13.02 22.09
N LYS A 245 -10.18 -13.18 23.06
CA LYS A 245 -11.13 -12.13 23.44
C LYS A 245 -10.41 -10.85 23.88
N GLN A 246 -9.34 -10.96 24.66
CA GLN A 246 -8.53 -9.81 25.09
C GLN A 246 -7.79 -9.16 23.93
N ALA A 247 -7.14 -9.94 23.07
CA ALA A 247 -6.46 -9.43 21.89
C ALA A 247 -7.43 -8.72 20.93
N THR A 248 -8.53 -9.36 20.55
CA THR A 248 -9.57 -8.76 19.70
C THR A 248 -10.16 -7.51 20.32
N PHE A 249 -10.43 -7.49 21.64
CA PHE A 249 -10.94 -6.28 22.30
C PHE A 249 -9.92 -5.15 22.33
N LEU A 250 -8.64 -5.45 22.58
CA LEU A 250 -7.58 -4.45 22.61
C LEU A 250 -7.35 -3.85 21.20
N THR A 251 -7.26 -4.70 20.17
CA THR A 251 -7.19 -4.27 18.78
C THR A 251 -8.41 -3.44 18.40
N ALA A 252 -9.63 -3.94 18.63
CA ALA A 252 -10.86 -3.23 18.30
C ALA A 252 -10.98 -1.89 19.03
N LYS A 253 -10.55 -1.78 20.29
CA LYS A 253 -10.52 -0.52 21.03
C LYS A 253 -9.56 0.50 20.39
N THR A 254 -8.36 0.07 20.00
CA THR A 254 -7.37 0.94 19.34
C THR A 254 -7.86 1.36 17.95
N THR A 255 -8.36 0.41 17.14
CA THR A 255 -8.95 0.70 15.83
C THR A 255 -10.16 1.63 15.95
N ALA A 256 -11.05 1.43 16.93
CA ALA A 256 -12.20 2.30 17.14
C ALA A 256 -11.81 3.74 17.52
N MET A 257 -10.73 3.93 18.29
CA MET A 257 -10.18 5.27 18.56
C MET A 257 -9.74 5.96 17.25
N VAL A 258 -9.00 5.26 16.40
CA VAL A 258 -8.55 5.77 15.09
C VAL A 258 -9.75 6.04 14.16
N CYS A 259 -10.69 5.10 14.02
CA CYS A 259 -11.91 5.29 13.22
C CYS A 259 -12.76 6.48 13.71
N TRP A 260 -12.78 6.76 15.02
CA TRP A 260 -13.49 7.93 15.54
C TRP A 260 -12.78 9.26 15.21
N LEU A 261 -11.44 9.24 15.15
CA LEU A 261 -10.64 10.37 14.68
C LEU A 261 -10.87 10.63 13.18
N PHE A 262 -11.01 9.60 12.35
CA PHE A 262 -11.48 9.76 10.95
C PHE A 262 -12.84 10.48 10.86
N VAL A 263 -13.83 10.08 11.67
CA VAL A 263 -15.16 10.73 11.68
C VAL A 263 -15.06 12.20 12.12
N GLY A 264 -14.36 12.47 13.22
CA GLY A 264 -14.16 13.84 13.71
C GLY A 264 -13.39 14.72 12.72
N SER A 265 -12.37 14.17 12.07
CA SER A 265 -11.58 14.83 11.04
C SER A 265 -12.39 15.13 9.78
N ALA A 266 -13.18 14.17 9.28
CA ALA A 266 -14.02 14.39 8.10
C ALA A 266 -15.08 15.47 8.35
N LEU A 267 -15.71 15.46 9.54
CA LEU A 267 -16.62 16.52 9.96
C LEU A 267 -15.92 17.88 10.07
N PHE A 268 -14.72 17.93 10.66
CA PHE A 268 -13.93 19.16 10.74
C PHE A 268 -13.59 19.70 9.33
N SER A 269 -13.00 18.88 8.46
CA SER A 269 -12.59 19.28 7.11
C SER A 269 -13.79 19.74 6.27
N ALA A 270 -14.93 19.04 6.35
CA ALA A 270 -16.15 19.44 5.66
C ALA A 270 -16.72 20.78 6.17
N VAL A 271 -16.85 20.94 7.50
CA VAL A 271 -17.34 22.20 8.09
C VAL A 271 -16.38 23.35 7.81
N PHE A 272 -15.07 23.11 7.90
CA PHE A 272 -14.02 24.08 7.61
C PHE A 272 -14.05 24.54 6.15
N ALA A 273 -14.18 23.62 5.19
CA ALA A 273 -14.34 23.94 3.77
C ALA A 273 -15.63 24.74 3.51
N LEU A 274 -16.78 24.30 4.05
CA LEU A 274 -18.08 24.98 3.89
C LEU A 274 -18.10 26.42 4.43
N HIS A 275 -17.32 26.72 5.48
CA HIS A 275 -17.18 28.08 6.01
C HIS A 275 -16.10 28.92 5.30
N GLY A 276 -15.52 28.42 4.19
CA GLY A 276 -14.48 29.13 3.43
C GLY A 276 -13.11 29.12 4.10
N GLY A 277 -12.87 28.23 5.07
CA GLY A 277 -11.62 28.13 5.81
C GLY A 277 -10.39 27.85 4.93
N GLN A 278 -10.56 27.07 3.85
CA GLN A 278 -9.51 26.85 2.85
C GLN A 278 -9.06 28.19 2.24
N GLY A 279 -10.00 29.03 1.78
CA GLY A 279 -9.71 30.35 1.23
C GLY A 279 -9.12 31.35 2.24
N LEU A 280 -9.37 31.16 3.55
CA LEU A 280 -8.72 31.94 4.61
C LEU A 280 -7.23 31.57 4.72
N ILE A 281 -6.91 30.28 4.76
CA ILE A 281 -5.51 29.82 4.83
C ILE A 281 -4.77 30.15 3.54
N GLU A 282 -5.39 29.96 2.37
CA GLU A 282 -4.85 30.35 1.08
C GLU A 282 -4.43 31.83 1.08
N ARG A 283 -5.36 32.75 1.39
CA ARG A 283 -5.06 34.19 1.43
C ARG A 283 -3.94 34.54 2.42
N TRP A 284 -3.88 33.85 3.56
CA TRP A 284 -2.83 34.05 4.56
C TRP A 284 -1.47 33.56 4.04
N VAL A 285 -1.39 32.36 3.44
CA VAL A 285 -0.16 31.82 2.85
C VAL A 285 0.31 32.66 1.67
N LEU A 286 -0.59 33.08 0.79
CA LEU A 286 -0.27 33.96 -0.33
C LEU A 286 0.18 35.35 0.13
N SER A 287 -0.35 35.88 1.24
CA SER A 287 0.13 37.16 1.81
C SER A 287 1.57 37.12 2.34
N MET A 288 2.12 35.91 2.62
CA MET A 288 3.52 35.75 2.99
C MET A 288 4.48 35.85 1.79
N ASN A 289 3.96 35.88 0.55
CA ASN A 289 4.73 36.02 -0.70
C ASN A 289 5.94 35.07 -0.79
N LEU A 290 5.71 33.80 -0.44
CA LEU A 290 6.74 32.76 -0.40
C LEU A 290 7.21 32.39 -1.81
N SER A 291 8.45 31.93 -1.94
CA SER A 291 8.86 31.16 -3.12
C SER A 291 8.33 29.73 -3.05
N PRO A 292 8.27 28.97 -4.15
CA PRO A 292 7.95 27.54 -4.14
C PRO A 292 8.80 26.74 -3.13
N MET A 293 10.09 27.06 -3.03
CA MET A 293 11.00 26.49 -2.03
C MET A 293 10.61 26.85 -0.59
N GLY A 294 10.26 28.12 -0.35
CA GLY A 294 9.81 28.61 0.96
C GLY A 294 8.52 27.94 1.40
N PHE A 295 7.54 27.79 0.50
CA PHE A 295 6.30 27.06 0.76
C PHE A 295 6.58 25.58 1.04
N GLN A 296 7.35 24.89 0.19
CA GLN A 296 7.64 23.46 0.36
C GLN A 296 8.33 23.18 1.70
N PHE A 297 9.35 23.97 2.04
CA PHE A 297 10.05 23.84 3.33
C PHE A 297 9.12 24.14 4.52
N MET A 298 8.31 25.19 4.42
CA MET A 298 7.32 25.54 5.46
C MET A 298 6.30 24.42 5.67
N ALA A 299 5.71 23.88 4.61
CA ALA A 299 4.72 22.81 4.69
C ALA A 299 5.32 21.53 5.29
N GLN A 300 6.51 21.13 4.85
CA GLN A 300 7.22 19.97 5.42
C GLN A 300 7.62 20.21 6.89
N LEU A 301 8.06 21.41 7.27
CA LEU A 301 8.38 21.74 8.66
C LEU A 301 7.15 21.70 9.56
N ILE A 302 6.01 22.25 9.10
CA ILE A 302 4.74 22.18 9.83
C ILE A 302 4.32 20.72 10.03
N ILE A 303 4.34 19.91 8.97
CA ILE A 303 4.00 18.48 9.02
C ILE A 303 4.93 17.70 9.96
N PHE A 304 6.23 17.98 9.96
CA PHE A 304 7.20 17.36 10.86
C PHE A 304 6.90 17.69 12.34
N LEU A 305 6.64 18.96 12.65
CA LEU A 305 6.32 19.41 14.01
C LEU A 305 4.96 18.88 14.50
N LEU A 306 3.97 18.74 13.60
CA LEU A 306 2.67 18.12 13.90
C LEU A 306 2.78 16.63 14.19
N GLY A 307 3.77 15.94 13.62
CA GLY A 307 4.07 14.53 13.90
C GLY A 307 4.60 14.24 15.30
N TRP A 308 4.79 15.25 16.16
CA TRP A 308 5.04 15.04 17.60
C TRP A 308 3.74 14.79 18.39
N PRO A 309 2.71 15.67 18.35
CA PRO A 309 1.45 15.44 19.07
C PRO A 309 0.39 14.62 18.32
N LEU A 310 0.45 14.51 16.98
CA LEU A 310 -0.57 13.87 16.16
C LEU A 310 -0.07 12.59 15.49
N GLU A 311 -0.98 11.64 15.32
CA GLU A 311 -0.76 10.45 14.51
C GLU A 311 -0.76 10.77 13.00
N TRP A 312 -0.16 9.90 12.20
CA TRP A 312 0.10 10.18 10.77
C TRP A 312 -1.18 10.26 9.96
N THR A 313 -2.20 9.49 10.34
CA THR A 313 -3.54 9.49 9.75
C THR A 313 -4.18 10.88 9.84
N GLU A 314 -4.18 11.48 11.03
CA GLU A 314 -4.80 12.76 11.34
C GLU A 314 -4.12 13.90 10.59
N ILE A 315 -2.79 13.83 10.43
CA ILE A 315 -2.03 14.80 9.63
C ILE A 315 -2.46 14.73 8.16
N ILE A 316 -2.63 13.53 7.61
CA ILE A 316 -3.07 13.35 6.22
C ILE A 316 -4.53 13.81 6.03
N ILE A 317 -5.47 13.48 6.92
CA ILE A 317 -6.90 13.81 6.71
C ILE A 317 -7.21 15.29 6.98
N ILE A 318 -6.51 15.92 7.95
CA ILE A 318 -6.76 17.33 8.33
C ILE A 318 -5.90 18.29 7.50
N PHE A 319 -4.58 18.06 7.43
CA PHE A 319 -3.64 19.08 6.96
C PHE A 319 -3.27 18.94 5.48
N CYS A 320 -3.21 17.73 4.91
CA CYS A 320 -2.89 17.58 3.49
C CYS A 320 -3.94 18.25 2.57
N PRO A 321 -5.27 18.13 2.80
CA PRO A 321 -6.30 18.85 2.04
C PRO A 321 -6.25 20.39 2.16
N ILE A 322 -5.49 20.93 3.12
CA ILE A 322 -5.23 22.37 3.24
C ILE A 322 -4.06 22.78 2.34
N PHE A 323 -3.03 21.94 2.21
CA PHE A 323 -1.87 22.21 1.36
C PHE A 323 -2.10 21.89 -0.12
N ILE A 324 -2.86 20.83 -0.45
CA ILE A 324 -3.08 20.35 -1.83
C ILE A 324 -3.56 21.47 -2.78
N PRO A 325 -4.57 22.31 -2.44
CA PRO A 325 -5.02 23.39 -3.33
C PRO A 325 -3.95 24.47 -3.59
N LEU A 326 -2.95 24.60 -2.71
CA LEU A 326 -1.88 25.59 -2.84
C LEU A 326 -0.75 25.11 -3.75
N LEU A 327 -0.64 23.81 -4.00
CA LEU A 327 0.45 23.22 -4.80
C LEU A 327 0.46 23.75 -6.23
N SER A 328 -0.71 23.95 -6.84
CA SER A 328 -0.85 24.52 -8.19
C SER A 328 -0.31 25.96 -8.26
N HIS A 329 -0.61 26.81 -7.27
CA HIS A 329 -0.08 28.17 -7.19
C HIS A 329 1.45 28.20 -7.06
N PHE A 330 2.03 27.26 -6.30
CA PHE A 330 3.48 27.15 -6.14
C PHE A 330 4.17 26.29 -7.20
N GLN A 331 3.44 25.76 -8.20
CA GLN A 331 3.96 24.87 -9.25
C GLN A 331 4.68 23.62 -8.68
N ILE A 332 4.12 23.04 -7.63
CA ILE A 332 4.63 21.84 -6.97
C ILE A 332 3.79 20.64 -7.38
N ASP A 333 4.46 19.57 -7.80
CA ASP A 333 3.81 18.33 -8.15
C ASP A 333 3.16 17.63 -6.92
N PRO A 334 1.88 17.22 -6.97
CA PRO A 334 1.20 16.57 -5.84
C PRO A 334 1.78 15.21 -5.44
N ILE A 335 2.32 14.42 -6.38
CA ILE A 335 2.94 13.12 -6.11
C ILE A 335 4.27 13.34 -5.39
N LEU A 336 5.08 14.31 -5.84
CA LEU A 336 6.29 14.73 -5.15
C LEU A 336 5.99 15.21 -3.73
N PHE A 337 4.99 16.09 -3.57
CA PHE A 337 4.56 16.58 -2.26
C PHE A 337 4.13 15.43 -1.34
N GLY A 338 3.20 14.58 -1.79
CA GLY A 338 2.69 13.45 -1.03
C GLY A 338 3.78 12.44 -0.65
N THR A 339 4.69 12.13 -1.57
CA THR A 339 5.81 11.22 -1.27
C THR A 339 6.78 11.83 -0.27
N MET A 340 7.10 13.13 -0.40
CA MET A 340 7.92 13.82 0.60
C MET A 340 7.24 13.86 1.97
N VAL A 341 5.92 14.06 2.05
CA VAL A 341 5.14 13.96 3.29
C VAL A 341 5.24 12.55 3.91
N ALA A 342 5.12 11.50 3.11
CA ALA A 342 5.24 10.12 3.59
C ALA A 342 6.65 9.79 4.13
N VAL A 343 7.71 10.34 3.53
CA VAL A 343 9.09 10.20 4.03
C VAL A 343 9.34 11.07 5.27
N ASN A 344 8.75 12.27 5.32
CA ASN A 344 8.86 13.19 6.45
C ASN A 344 8.16 12.67 7.72
N LEU A 345 6.97 12.07 7.58
CA LEU A 345 6.27 11.45 8.70
C LEU A 345 7.06 10.29 9.33
N GLN A 346 7.82 9.51 8.53
CA GLN A 346 8.75 8.51 9.07
C GLN A 346 9.83 9.15 9.96
N ALA A 347 10.39 10.30 9.56
CA ALA A 347 11.36 11.02 10.39
C ALA A 347 10.73 11.56 11.69
N ALA A 348 9.52 12.12 11.61
CA ALA A 348 8.81 12.68 12.77
C ALA A 348 8.58 11.61 13.86
N PHE A 349 8.11 10.42 13.47
CA PHE A 349 7.83 9.28 14.36
C PHE A 349 9.07 8.61 14.98
N LEU A 350 10.26 8.93 14.46
CA LEU A 350 11.56 8.51 15.01
C LEU A 350 12.20 9.62 15.85
N SER A 351 11.70 10.86 15.77
CA SER A 351 12.31 12.03 16.40
C SER A 351 11.95 12.19 17.88
N PRO A 352 12.93 12.40 18.78
CA PRO A 352 12.64 12.89 20.13
C PRO A 352 11.91 14.25 20.06
N PRO A 353 10.94 14.53 20.95
CA PRO A 353 10.68 13.82 22.21
C PRO A 353 9.61 12.71 22.13
N VAL A 354 8.85 12.59 21.05
CA VAL A 354 7.67 11.69 20.94
C VAL A 354 7.89 10.53 19.96
N ALA A 355 9.11 9.96 19.94
CA ALA A 355 9.41 8.80 19.11
C ALA A 355 8.72 7.53 19.63
N MET A 356 7.45 7.32 19.28
CA MET A 356 6.61 6.22 19.75
C MET A 356 7.26 4.84 19.58
N SER A 357 7.93 4.63 18.45
CA SER A 357 8.75 3.46 18.13
C SER A 357 9.83 3.14 19.19
N ALA A 358 10.52 4.17 19.69
CA ALA A 358 11.54 4.03 20.73
C ALA A 358 10.93 3.61 22.08
N PHE A 359 9.73 4.11 22.41
CA PHE A 359 9.01 3.73 23.62
C PHE A 359 8.51 2.28 23.55
N TYR A 360 8.01 1.83 22.39
CA TYR A 360 7.68 0.42 22.17
C TYR A 360 8.90 -0.49 22.32
N LEU A 361 10.03 -0.14 21.70
CA LEU A 361 11.27 -0.89 21.86
C LEU A 361 11.73 -0.90 23.33
N LYS A 362 11.63 0.24 24.03
CA LYS A 362 12.01 0.36 25.44
C LYS A 362 11.15 -0.50 26.38
N ALA A 363 9.89 -0.79 26.01
CA ALA A 363 8.99 -1.65 26.79
C ALA A 363 9.41 -3.13 26.77
N VAL A 364 10.08 -3.59 25.71
CA VAL A 364 10.60 -4.97 25.58
C VAL A 364 12.12 -5.07 25.84
N ALA A 365 12.86 -3.96 25.75
CA ALA A 365 14.30 -3.95 25.92
C ALA A 365 14.74 -4.25 27.38
N PRO A 366 15.89 -4.92 27.58
CA PRO A 366 16.46 -5.16 28.90
C PRO A 366 16.60 -3.90 29.76
N LYS A 367 16.53 -4.06 31.09
CA LYS A 367 16.55 -2.93 32.05
C LYS A 367 17.78 -2.02 31.92
N HIS A 368 18.92 -2.55 31.45
CA HIS A 368 20.16 -1.79 31.27
C HIS A 368 20.17 -0.88 30.02
N VAL A 369 19.30 -1.14 29.03
CA VAL A 369 19.21 -0.30 27.82
C VAL A 369 18.39 0.95 28.16
N THR A 370 19.01 2.12 28.10
CA THR A 370 18.35 3.41 28.38
C THR A 370 17.63 3.95 27.15
N LEU A 371 16.59 4.77 27.36
CA LEU A 371 15.87 5.41 26.24
C LEU A 371 16.80 6.31 25.40
N ASN A 372 17.75 7.00 26.04
CA ASN A 372 18.74 7.83 25.36
C ASN A 372 19.68 7.03 24.45
N GLN A 373 20.02 5.77 24.80
CA GLN A 373 20.77 4.88 23.91
C GLN A 373 19.94 4.45 22.70
N ILE A 374 18.63 4.22 22.88
CA ILE A 374 17.71 3.92 21.77
C ILE A 374 17.61 5.13 20.83
N PHE A 375 17.37 6.33 21.35
CA PHE A 375 17.37 7.57 20.56
C PHE A 375 18.70 7.77 19.82
N ALA A 376 19.84 7.61 20.50
CA ALA A 376 21.16 7.74 19.88
C ALA A 376 21.39 6.72 18.74
N GLY A 377 20.85 5.50 18.86
CA GLY A 377 20.87 4.49 17.80
C GLY A 377 19.96 4.80 16.61
N MET A 378 18.88 5.58 16.82
CA MET A 378 17.93 5.99 15.77
C MET A 378 18.38 7.24 15.01
N MET A 379 19.15 8.13 15.64
CA MET A 379 19.63 9.39 15.04
C MET A 379 20.37 9.21 13.69
N PRO A 380 21.27 8.22 13.49
CA PRO A 380 21.88 7.98 12.18
C PRO A 380 20.86 7.70 11.07
N TYR A 381 19.80 6.94 11.38
CA TYR A 381 18.72 6.65 10.42
C TYR A 381 17.93 7.92 10.11
N MET A 382 17.58 8.74 11.12
CA MET A 382 16.93 10.03 10.89
C MET A 382 17.76 10.95 9.98
N ILE A 383 19.08 11.00 10.15
CA ILE A 383 19.97 11.78 9.28
C ILE A 383 19.87 11.29 7.82
N ILE A 384 19.83 9.98 7.58
CA ILE A 384 19.64 9.40 6.25
C ILE A 384 18.28 9.81 5.67
N VAL A 385 17.20 9.79 6.46
CA VAL A 385 15.87 10.23 6.01
C VAL A 385 15.85 11.73 5.68
N CYS A 386 16.47 12.58 6.49
CA CYS A 386 16.61 14.01 6.19
C CYS A 386 17.43 14.27 4.92
N LEU A 387 18.51 13.52 4.70
CA LEU A 387 19.27 13.57 3.45
C LEU A 387 18.43 13.10 2.25
N CYS A 388 17.61 12.07 2.42
CA CYS A 388 16.67 11.60 1.40
C CYS A 388 15.67 12.70 1.00
N LEU A 389 15.06 13.39 1.97
CA LEU A 389 14.16 14.53 1.70
C LEU A 389 14.86 15.66 0.93
N VAL A 390 16.11 15.97 1.26
CA VAL A 390 16.92 16.96 0.54
C VAL A 390 17.20 16.49 -0.90
N CYS A 391 17.56 15.23 -1.11
CA CYS A 391 17.78 14.65 -2.43
C CYS A 391 16.51 14.62 -3.29
N MET A 392 15.36 14.22 -2.73
CA MET A 392 14.05 14.26 -3.41
C MET A 392 13.69 15.67 -3.86
N TYR A 393 14.02 16.69 -3.05
CA TYR A 393 13.76 18.09 -3.39
C TYR A 393 14.69 18.63 -4.49
N ILE A 394 15.99 18.31 -4.44
CA ILE A 394 16.97 18.75 -5.44
C ILE A 394 16.78 18.01 -6.78
N TRP A 395 16.38 16.74 -6.72
CA TRP A 395 16.18 15.87 -7.88
C TRP A 395 14.78 15.23 -7.83
N PRO A 396 13.70 15.97 -8.14
CA PRO A 396 12.33 15.46 -8.08
C PRO A 396 12.09 14.26 -9.01
N GLY A 397 12.85 14.15 -10.11
CA GLY A 397 12.87 12.96 -10.96
C GLY A 397 13.25 11.65 -10.24
N MET A 398 13.91 11.68 -9.07
CA MET A 398 14.11 10.49 -8.23
C MET A 398 12.77 9.91 -7.75
N THR A 399 11.78 10.77 -7.51
CA THR A 399 10.45 10.41 -7.01
C THR A 399 9.48 10.15 -8.15
N LEU A 400 9.52 10.98 -9.20
CA LEU A 400 8.53 10.96 -10.27
C LEU A 400 8.83 9.92 -11.38
N TRP A 401 10.10 9.50 -11.58
CA TRP A 401 10.47 8.60 -12.67
C TRP A 401 9.69 7.28 -12.71
N LEU A 402 9.42 6.64 -11.57
CA LEU A 402 8.72 5.35 -11.55
C LEU A 402 7.21 5.52 -11.87
N PRO A 403 6.48 6.48 -11.26
CA PRO A 403 5.14 6.88 -11.71
C PRO A 403 5.08 7.27 -13.20
N GLU A 404 5.98 8.13 -13.67
CA GLU A 404 6.07 8.54 -15.09
C GLU A 404 6.24 7.33 -16.02
N PHE A 405 7.15 6.40 -15.68
CA PHE A 405 7.43 5.21 -16.48
C PHE A 405 6.27 4.21 -16.53
N LEU A 406 5.55 4.00 -15.42
CA LEU A 406 4.46 3.02 -15.33
C LEU A 406 3.12 3.56 -15.85
N TYR A 407 2.83 4.84 -15.62
CA TYR A 407 1.53 5.44 -15.93
C TYR A 407 1.56 6.40 -17.14
N GLY A 408 2.74 6.68 -17.71
CA GLY A 408 2.88 7.34 -19.01
C GLY A 408 2.43 8.80 -19.04
N GLN A 409 2.79 9.57 -18.00
CA GLN A 409 2.56 11.03 -17.92
C GLN A 409 3.64 11.82 -18.67
#